data_AF-A0A921K5N8-F1
#
_entry.id   AF-A0A921K5N8-F1
#
_cell.length_a   1.000
_cell.length_b   1.000
_cell.length_c   1.000
_cell.angle_alpha   90.00
_cell.angle_beta   90.00
_cell.angle_gamma   90.00
#
_symmetry.space_group_name_H-M   'P 1'
#
loop_
_entity.id
_entity.type
_entity.pdbx_description
1 polymer ?
#
loop_
_entity_poly.entity_id
_entity_poly.type
_entity_poly.pdbx_seq_one_letter_code
_entity_poly.pdbx_strand_id
1 'polypeptide(L)'
;VQWAGVLSEYTPPACRIDTRIVCMNMNWHRQAELPFQLAHELSHIINGDPGDVCFYNATFTGKQSIEYRANVGAVKLLVPFYCQETNRENINLCNFEHAYQIPGYLSGVVREQVKEYYVGK
;
A
#
# COMPACT_ATOMS: atom_id res chain seq x y z
N VAL A 1 10.85 9.58 -2.68
CA VAL A 1 10.09 9.66 -1.42
C VAL A 1 10.66 10.79 -0.58
N GLN A 2 9.80 11.65 -0.03
CA GLN A 2 10.16 12.71 0.91
C GLN A 2 9.53 12.38 2.26
N TRP A 3 10.30 12.50 3.34
CA TRP A 3 9.83 12.22 4.70
C TRP A 3 9.65 13.55 5.44
N ALA A 4 8.43 13.82 5.89
CA ALA A 4 8.10 15.05 6.62
C ALA A 4 7.94 14.76 8.12
N GLY A 5 8.68 15.49 8.95
CA GLY A 5 8.65 15.37 10.42
C GLY A 5 7.92 16.51 11.14
N VAL A 6 7.22 17.38 10.40
CA VAL A 6 6.53 18.56 10.94
C VAL A 6 5.01 18.50 10.79
N LEU A 7 4.49 17.43 10.18
CA LEU A 7 3.06 17.24 9.98
C LEU A 7 2.40 16.77 11.28
N SER A 8 1.08 17.02 11.40
CA SER A 8 0.26 16.42 12.46
C SER A 8 0.32 14.90 12.37
N GLU A 9 0.27 14.21 13.51
CA GLU A 9 0.30 12.73 13.56
C GLU A 9 -0.89 12.05 12.87
N TYR A 10 -1.93 12.82 12.51
CA TYR A 10 -3.13 12.39 11.78
C TYR A 10 -3.16 12.85 10.32
N THR A 11 -2.13 13.55 9.84
CA THR A 11 -2.02 13.85 8.41
C THR A 11 -1.55 12.60 7.66
N PRO A 12 -2.34 12.03 6.73
CA PRO A 12 -1.94 10.84 6.00
C PRO A 12 -0.80 11.15 5.02
N PRO A 13 -0.02 10.13 4.61
CA PRO A 13 0.82 10.23 3.42
C PRO A 13 0.00 10.59 2.17
N ALA A 14 0.69 11.09 1.16
CA ALA A 14 0.10 11.41 -0.14
C ALA A 14 1.17 11.36 -1.23
N CYS A 15 0.73 11.19 -2.47
CA CYS A 15 1.60 11.30 -3.64
C CYS A 15 1.11 12.34 -4.64
N ARG A 16 2.05 12.86 -5.43
CA ARG A 16 1.78 13.67 -6.61
C ARG A 16 2.22 12.90 -7.84
N ILE A 17 1.25 12.49 -8.66
CA ILE A 17 1.44 11.54 -9.76
C ILE A 17 2.32 12.13 -10.86
N ASP A 18 2.08 13.40 -11.23
CA ASP A 18 2.78 14.14 -12.29
C ASP A 18 4.30 14.18 -12.14
N THR A 19 4.77 14.27 -10.90
CA THR A 19 6.17 14.42 -10.51
C THR A 19 6.70 13.19 -9.81
N ARG A 20 5.84 12.19 -9.60
CA ARG A 20 6.16 10.89 -9.00
C ARG A 20 6.82 11.04 -7.62
N ILE A 21 6.34 12.02 -6.86
CA ILE A 21 6.79 12.28 -5.49
C ILE A 21 5.79 11.67 -4.52
N VAL A 22 6.28 10.86 -3.59
CA VAL A 22 5.54 10.43 -2.40
C VAL A 22 6.02 11.25 -1.21
N CYS A 23 5.09 11.84 -0.46
CA CYS A 23 5.32 12.49 0.81
C CYS A 23 4.81 11.58 1.93
N MET A 24 5.72 11.14 2.80
CA MET A 24 5.42 10.29 3.95
C MET A 24 5.48 11.10 5.24
N ASN A 25 4.59 10.80 6.18
CA ASN A 25 4.54 11.45 7.49
C ASN A 25 5.31 10.63 8.54
N MET A 26 6.49 11.11 8.96
CA MET A 26 7.27 10.46 10.02
C MET A 26 6.60 10.52 11.39
N ASN A 27 5.68 11.47 11.60
CA ASN A 27 4.95 11.61 12.87
C ASN A 27 3.69 10.75 12.93
N TRP A 28 3.41 9.89 11.94
CA TRP A 28 2.18 9.10 11.90
C TRP A 28 1.98 8.32 13.21
N HIS A 29 0.82 8.50 13.85
CA HIS A 29 0.52 7.94 15.17
C HIS A 29 0.58 6.39 15.24
N ARG A 30 0.58 5.69 14.08
CA ARG A 30 0.71 4.23 13.97
C ARG A 30 1.86 3.84 13.06
N GLN A 31 3.09 3.96 13.55
CA GLN A 31 4.31 3.73 12.77
C GLN A 31 4.36 2.38 12.02
N ALA A 32 3.73 1.32 12.57
CA ALA A 32 3.66 0.01 11.91
C ALA A 32 2.84 0.00 10.59
N GLU A 33 1.99 1.01 10.35
CA GLU A 33 1.23 1.16 9.11
C GLU A 33 2.06 1.82 7.98
N LEU A 34 3.19 2.45 8.30
CA LEU A 34 4.01 3.20 7.33
C LEU A 34 4.46 2.36 6.13
N PRO A 35 4.89 1.09 6.27
CA PRO A 35 5.25 0.27 5.12
C PRO A 35 4.08 0.09 4.12
N PHE A 36 2.87 -0.17 4.63
CA PHE A 36 1.70 -0.34 3.78
C PHE A 36 1.24 0.97 3.16
N GLN A 37 1.27 2.08 3.93
CA GLN A 37 0.98 3.40 3.38
C GLN A 37 1.97 3.80 2.28
N LEU A 38 3.26 3.52 2.44
CA LEU A 38 4.24 3.78 1.38
C LEU A 38 3.95 2.94 0.14
N ALA A 39 3.67 1.65 0.31
CA ALA A 39 3.31 0.77 -0.81
C ALA A 39 2.02 1.23 -1.51
N HIS A 40 1.05 1.74 -0.75
CA HIS A 40 -0.19 2.35 -1.27
C HIS A 40 0.10 3.59 -2.13
N GLU A 41 0.88 4.55 -1.62
CA GLU A 41 1.23 5.76 -2.39
C GLU A 41 2.07 5.44 -3.65
N LEU A 42 2.96 4.45 -3.56
CA LEU A 42 3.70 3.97 -4.74
C LEU A 42 2.78 3.31 -5.75
N SER A 43 1.78 2.56 -5.29
CA SER A 43 0.77 1.92 -6.14
C SER A 43 -0.03 2.95 -6.95
N HIS A 44 -0.43 4.06 -6.35
CA HIS A 44 -1.04 5.17 -7.08
C HIS A 44 -0.16 5.69 -8.24
N ILE A 45 1.13 5.91 -7.97
CA ILE A 45 2.10 6.35 -9.00
C ILE A 45 2.25 5.31 -10.11
N ILE A 46 2.35 4.02 -9.75
CA ILE A 46 2.52 2.92 -10.72
C ILE A 46 1.27 2.75 -11.60
N ASN A 47 0.09 2.86 -11.01
CA ASN A 47 -1.18 2.77 -11.73
C ASN A 47 -1.42 3.98 -12.66
N GLY A 48 -0.68 5.07 -12.48
CA GLY A 48 -0.92 6.32 -13.19
C GLY A 48 -2.31 6.88 -12.86
N ASP A 49 -2.74 6.75 -11.60
CA ASP A 49 -4.05 7.20 -11.18
C ASP A 49 -4.22 8.71 -11.45
N PRO A 50 -5.44 9.20 -11.70
CA PRO A 50 -5.65 10.62 -11.95
C PRO A 50 -5.09 11.45 -10.79
N GLY A 51 -4.23 12.43 -11.08
CA GLY A 51 -3.44 13.14 -10.06
C GLY A 51 -4.24 13.92 -9.01
N ASP A 52 -5.55 14.10 -9.23
CA ASP A 52 -6.45 14.84 -8.36
C ASP A 52 -7.50 13.95 -7.66
N VAL A 53 -7.26 12.67 -7.34
CA VAL A 53 -8.28 11.90 -6.59
C VAL A 53 -8.54 12.49 -5.18
N CYS A 54 -7.60 13.29 -4.66
CA CYS A 54 -7.82 14.16 -3.49
C CYS A 54 -8.59 15.47 -3.80
N PHE A 55 -8.62 15.95 -5.06
CA PHE A 55 -9.07 17.30 -5.45
C PHE A 55 -10.18 17.36 -6.54
N TYR A 56 -10.52 16.26 -7.21
CA TYR A 56 -11.50 16.22 -8.31
C TYR A 56 -12.86 15.66 -7.87
N ASN A 57 -13.89 16.12 -8.59
CA ASN A 57 -15.28 15.64 -8.58
C ASN A 57 -15.41 14.19 -9.11
N ALA A 58 -14.57 13.26 -8.66
CA ALA A 58 -14.84 11.84 -8.87
C ALA A 58 -16.12 11.49 -8.10
N THR A 59 -17.00 10.70 -8.71
CA THR A 59 -18.13 10.14 -7.97
C THR A 59 -17.57 9.33 -6.80
N PHE A 60 -18.32 9.26 -5.68
CA PHE A 60 -17.91 8.49 -4.51
C PHE A 60 -17.43 7.08 -4.91
N THR A 61 -18.14 6.41 -5.81
CA THR A 61 -17.78 5.10 -6.37
C THR A 61 -16.45 5.10 -7.13
N GLY A 62 -16.18 6.13 -7.94
CA GLY A 62 -14.93 6.27 -8.67
C GLY A 62 -13.73 6.42 -7.73
N LYS A 63 -13.86 7.26 -6.69
CA LYS A 63 -12.84 7.41 -5.65
C LYS A 63 -12.59 6.09 -4.92
N GLN A 64 -13.64 5.41 -4.47
CA GLN A 64 -13.53 4.10 -3.79
C GLN A 64 -12.82 3.04 -4.64
N SER A 65 -13.09 3.01 -5.96
CA SER A 65 -12.42 2.07 -6.86
C SER A 65 -10.92 2.37 -7.02
N ILE A 66 -10.53 3.64 -7.08
CA ILE A 66 -9.12 4.05 -7.19
C ILE A 66 -8.35 3.68 -5.91
N GLU A 67 -8.86 4.05 -4.74
CA GLU A 67 -8.28 3.70 -3.44
C GLU A 67 -8.16 2.18 -3.25
N TYR A 68 -9.18 1.42 -3.68
CA TYR A 68 -9.14 -0.04 -3.63
C TYR A 68 -8.04 -0.62 -4.54
N ARG A 69 -7.89 -0.12 -5.78
CA ARG A 69 -6.81 -0.55 -6.68
C ARG A 69 -5.43 -0.20 -6.11
N ALA A 70 -5.28 0.95 -5.47
CA ALA A 70 -4.05 1.33 -4.79
C ALA A 70 -3.71 0.35 -3.66
N ASN A 71 -4.67 0.03 -2.79
CA ASN A 71 -4.55 -0.97 -1.74
C ASN A 71 -4.19 -2.37 -2.26
N VAL A 72 -4.81 -2.82 -3.35
CA VAL A 72 -4.46 -4.08 -4.00
C VAL A 72 -3.01 -4.04 -4.49
N GLY A 73 -2.60 -2.98 -5.19
CA GLY A 73 -1.23 -2.85 -5.68
C GLY A 73 -0.20 -2.76 -4.55
N ALA A 74 -0.56 -2.19 -3.39
CA ALA A 74 0.29 -2.21 -2.19
C ALA A 74 0.59 -3.64 -1.73
N VAL A 75 -0.44 -4.49 -1.66
CA VAL A 75 -0.26 -5.93 -1.35
C VAL A 75 0.66 -6.59 -2.39
N LYS A 76 0.44 -6.34 -3.68
CA LYS A 76 1.26 -6.89 -4.77
C LYS A 76 2.73 -6.50 -4.65
N LEU A 77 3.02 -5.26 -4.24
CA LEU A 77 4.39 -4.78 -4.03
C LEU A 77 5.06 -5.46 -2.83
N LEU A 78 4.32 -5.68 -1.73
CA LEU A 78 4.89 -6.19 -0.48
C LEU A 78 5.09 -7.72 -0.46
N VAL A 79 4.23 -8.48 -1.13
CA VAL A 79 4.28 -9.96 -1.12
C VAL A 79 5.66 -10.52 -1.53
N PRO A 80 6.32 -10.04 -2.62
CA PRO A 80 7.64 -10.53 -3.00
C PRO A 80 8.69 -10.37 -1.90
N PHE A 81 8.73 -9.24 -1.18
CA PHE A 81 9.70 -9.01 -0.10
C PHE A 81 9.50 -10.04 1.02
N TYR A 82 8.26 -10.20 1.50
CA TYR A 82 7.96 -11.17 2.54
C TYR A 82 8.30 -12.61 2.14
N CYS A 83 7.96 -13.00 0.90
CA CYS A 83 8.19 -14.36 0.41
C CYS A 83 9.65 -14.64 0.03
N GLN A 84 10.48 -13.62 -0.18
CA GLN A 84 11.93 -13.79 -0.42
C GLN A 84 12.70 -13.98 0.89
N GLU A 85 12.24 -13.33 1.97
CA GLU A 85 12.89 -13.36 3.28
C GLU A 85 12.39 -14.50 4.18
N THR A 86 11.33 -15.19 3.77
CA THR A 86 10.70 -16.28 4.53
C THR A 86 10.78 -17.59 3.75
N ASN A 87 11.34 -18.64 4.38
CA ASN A 87 11.29 -19.99 3.81
C ASN A 87 9.84 -20.38 3.50
N ARG A 88 9.60 -21.00 2.34
CA ARG A 88 8.26 -21.36 1.85
C ARG A 88 7.43 -22.12 2.89
N GLU A 89 8.05 -23.05 3.62
CA GLU A 89 7.40 -23.88 4.65
C GLU A 89 6.97 -23.07 5.89
N ASN A 90 7.57 -21.89 6.09
CA ASN A 90 7.32 -20.98 7.22
C ASN A 90 6.42 -19.80 6.84
N ILE A 91 5.91 -19.74 5.62
CA ILE A 91 5.01 -18.66 5.18
C ILE A 91 3.73 -18.69 6.00
N ASN A 92 3.42 -17.56 6.64
CA ASN A 92 2.22 -17.40 7.42
C ASN A 92 1.53 -16.08 7.03
N LEU A 93 0.34 -16.19 6.44
CA LEU A 93 -0.41 -15.03 5.92
C LEU A 93 -0.83 -14.08 7.05
N CYS A 94 -1.18 -14.60 8.23
CA CYS A 94 -1.52 -13.77 9.38
C CYS A 94 -0.30 -12.97 9.88
N ASN A 95 0.89 -13.58 9.87
CA ASN A 95 2.13 -12.88 10.23
C ASN A 95 2.43 -11.77 9.23
N PHE A 96 2.23 -12.01 7.93
CA PHE A 96 2.40 -10.99 6.89
C PHE A 96 1.41 -9.84 7.07
N GLU A 97 0.12 -10.13 7.20
CA GLU A 97 -0.93 -9.13 7.40
C GLU A 97 -0.68 -8.30 8.66
N HIS A 98 -0.24 -8.93 9.75
CA HIS A 98 0.08 -8.24 10.98
C HIS A 98 1.37 -7.40 10.87
N ALA A 99 2.43 -7.93 10.25
CA ALA A 99 3.70 -7.22 10.13
C ALA A 99 3.58 -5.93 9.31
N TYR A 100 2.74 -5.95 8.27
CA TYR A 100 2.51 -4.80 7.40
C TYR A 100 1.22 -4.03 7.71
N GLN A 101 0.49 -4.40 8.78
CA GLN A 101 -0.80 -3.79 9.15
C GLN A 101 -1.80 -3.74 7.96
N ILE A 102 -1.90 -4.83 7.21
CA ILE A 102 -2.78 -4.92 6.04
C ILE A 102 -4.24 -4.95 6.51
N PRO A 103 -5.13 -4.11 5.95
CA PRO A 103 -6.55 -4.14 6.28
C PRO A 103 -7.17 -5.52 6.01
N GLY A 104 -7.92 -6.07 6.98
CA GLY A 104 -8.45 -7.44 6.89
C GLY A 104 -9.40 -7.72 5.72
N TYR A 105 -10.01 -6.69 5.11
CA TYR A 105 -10.80 -6.88 3.89
C TYR A 105 -9.94 -7.27 2.67
N LEU A 106 -8.60 -7.12 2.74
CA LEU A 106 -7.65 -7.51 1.71
C LEU A 106 -7.07 -8.92 1.92
N SER A 107 -7.44 -9.66 2.96
CA SER A 107 -6.87 -11.00 3.22
C SER A 107 -7.07 -11.99 2.06
N GLY A 108 -8.15 -11.82 1.29
CA GLY A 108 -8.35 -12.57 0.04
C GLY A 108 -7.28 -12.27 -1.02
N VAL A 109 -6.93 -11.00 -1.19
CA VAL A 109 -5.88 -10.52 -2.11
C VAL A 109 -4.52 -11.02 -1.67
N VAL A 110 -4.22 -10.94 -0.37
CA VAL A 110 -2.98 -11.48 0.21
C VAL A 110 -2.79 -12.95 -0.14
N ARG A 111 -3.82 -13.77 0.11
CA ARG A 111 -3.79 -15.20 -0.18
C ARG A 111 -3.52 -15.49 -1.67
N GLU A 112 -4.19 -14.76 -2.55
CA GLU A 112 -4.03 -14.91 -3.99
C GLU A 112 -2.61 -14.55 -4.43
N GLN A 113 -2.10 -13.39 -4.01
CA GLN A 113 -0.79 -12.90 -4.43
C GLN A 113 0.36 -13.78 -3.91
N VAL A 114 0.27 -14.29 -2.67
CA VAL A 114 1.25 -15.24 -2.15
C VAL A 114 1.22 -16.55 -2.93
N LYS A 115 0.03 -17.05 -3.31
CA LYS A 115 -0.09 -18.24 -4.15
C LYS A 115 0.54 -18.01 -5.53
N GLU A 116 0.22 -16.89 -6.18
CA GLU A 116 0.75 -16.53 -7.50
C GLU A 116 2.29 -16.43 -7.49
N TYR A 117 2.87 -15.84 -6.46
CA TYR A 117 4.32 -15.72 -6.30
C TYR A 117 5.06 -17.07 -6.40
N TYR A 118 4.46 -18.16 -5.88
CA TYR A 118 5.06 -19.50 -5.93
C TYR A 118 4.64 -20.34 -7.14
N VAL A 119 3.62 -19.92 -7.90
CA VAL A 119 3.23 -20.57 -9.16
C VAL A 119 4.05 -20.02 -10.34
N GLY A 120 4.39 -18.73 -10.30
CA GLY A 120 5.21 -18.07 -11.33
C GLY A 120 6.72 -18.30 -11.21
N LYS A 121 7.17 -19.08 -10.23
CA LYS A 121 8.57 -19.52 -10.04
C LYS A 121 8.68 -21.00 -10.31
#